data_AF-A0A0Q9KTS0-F1
#
_entry.id   AF-A0A0Q9KTS0-F1
#
_cell.length_a   1.000
_cell.length_b   1.000
_cell.length_c   1.000
_cell.angle_alpha   90.00
_cell.angle_beta   90.00
_cell.angle_gamma   90.00
#
_symmetry.space_group_name_H-M   'P 1'
#
loop_
_entity.id
_entity.type
_entity.pdbx_description
1 polymer ?
#
loop_
_entity_poly.entity_id
_entity_poly.type
_entity_poly.pdbx_seq_one_letter_code
_entity_poly.pdbx_strand_id
1 'polypeptide(L)'
;MTSLANALVSAGVLLLPQQERRRYAEELESDLRSQPRWGRLPYAVSLLLGMPHLRWEVLRRQAGQPVPFCFVGMHRNLTVHPNPDDGSIIARQCILCHRIHDPRQYLGRANPEGLGWIAAGQGK
;
A
#
# COMPACT_ATOMS: atom_id res chain seq x y z
N MET A 1 -10.64 -18.12 15.41
CA MET A 1 -9.65 -18.94 14.65
C MET A 1 -9.81 -18.61 13.18
N THR A 2 -8.77 -18.11 12.52
CA THR A 2 -8.79 -17.75 11.08
C THR A 2 -8.80 -19.01 10.23
N SER A 3 -9.84 -19.23 9.43
CA SER A 3 -9.85 -20.31 8.43
C SER A 3 -8.83 -20.04 7.34
N LEU A 4 -8.24 -21.10 6.75
CA LEU A 4 -7.28 -21.00 5.64
C LEU A 4 -7.76 -20.08 4.51
N ALA A 5 -9.06 -20.11 4.19
CA ALA A 5 -9.67 -19.23 3.20
C ALA A 5 -9.50 -17.73 3.52
N ASN A 6 -9.60 -17.33 4.80
CA ASN A 6 -9.39 -15.94 5.22
C ASN A 6 -7.91 -15.55 5.08
N ALA A 7 -7.00 -16.48 5.37
CA ALA A 7 -5.56 -16.24 5.21
C ALA A 7 -5.19 -16.06 3.74
N LEU A 8 -5.79 -16.83 2.83
CA LEU A 8 -5.59 -16.69 1.38
C LEU A 8 -6.11 -15.35 0.86
N VAL A 9 -7.32 -14.93 1.28
CA VAL A 9 -7.86 -13.61 0.94
C VAL A 9 -6.95 -12.49 1.48
N SER A 10 -6.50 -12.61 2.73
CA SER A 10 -5.58 -11.63 3.33
C SER A 10 -4.26 -11.54 2.58
N ALA A 11 -3.68 -12.68 2.19
CA ALA A 11 -2.47 -12.73 1.36
C ALA A 11 -2.70 -12.06 0.00
N GLY A 12 -3.87 -12.28 -0.60
CA GLY A 12 -4.26 -11.62 -1.84
C GLY A 12 -4.35 -10.11 -1.73
N VAL A 13 -4.98 -9.61 -0.67
CA VAL A 13 -5.08 -8.17 -0.38
C VAL A 13 -3.70 -7.52 -0.22
N LEU A 14 -2.72 -8.22 0.36
CA LEU A 14 -1.36 -7.69 0.50
C LEU A 14 -0.68 -7.41 -0.85
N LEU A 15 -1.09 -8.08 -1.92
CA LEU A 15 -0.61 -7.82 -3.28
C LEU A 15 -1.17 -6.50 -3.84
N LEU A 16 -2.28 -5.97 -3.32
CA LEU A 16 -2.88 -4.73 -3.83
C LEU A 16 -2.13 -3.47 -3.34
N PRO A 17 -2.23 -2.34 -4.08
CA PRO A 17 -1.72 -1.05 -3.63
C PRO A 17 -2.31 -0.65 -2.27
N GLN A 18 -1.48 -0.10 -1.39
CA GLN A 18 -1.84 0.17 0.02
C GLN A 18 -3.12 0.99 0.20
N GLN A 19 -3.36 1.95 -0.70
CA GLN A 19 -4.54 2.82 -0.69
C GLN A 19 -5.85 2.04 -0.89
N GLU A 20 -5.79 0.93 -1.64
CA GLU A 20 -6.97 0.12 -2.01
C GLU A 20 -7.15 -1.11 -1.12
N ARG A 21 -6.14 -1.47 -0.31
CA ARG A 21 -6.16 -2.69 0.51
C ARG A 21 -7.36 -2.76 1.43
N ARG A 22 -7.73 -1.65 2.09
CA ARG A 22 -8.85 -1.62 3.02
C ARG A 22 -10.18 -1.91 2.31
N ARG A 23 -10.42 -1.21 1.20
CA ARG A 23 -11.62 -1.39 0.39
C ARG A 23 -11.76 -2.83 -0.10
N TYR A 24 -10.71 -3.38 -0.74
CA TYR A 24 -10.75 -4.75 -1.25
C TYR A 24 -10.75 -5.80 -0.14
N ALA A 25 -10.19 -5.53 1.05
CA ALA A 25 -10.32 -6.45 2.18
C ALA A 25 -11.78 -6.59 2.60
N GLU A 26 -12.50 -5.47 2.74
CA GLU A 26 -13.91 -5.45 3.11
C GLU A 26 -14.78 -6.13 2.04
N GLU A 27 -14.55 -5.83 0.75
CA GLU A 27 -15.27 -6.43 -0.39
C GLU A 27 -15.02 -7.95 -0.47
N LEU A 28 -13.75 -8.39 -0.50
CA LEU A 28 -13.41 -9.80 -0.67
C LEU A 28 -13.79 -10.65 0.55
N GLU A 29 -13.75 -10.07 1.76
CA GLU A 29 -14.22 -10.77 2.96
C GLU A 29 -15.74 -10.94 2.94
N SER A 30 -16.49 -9.93 2.49
CA SER A 30 -17.93 -10.02 2.28
C SER A 30 -18.26 -11.11 1.26
N ASP A 31 -17.56 -11.14 0.14
CA ASP A 31 -17.73 -12.17 -0.89
C ASP A 31 -17.40 -13.57 -0.38
N LEU A 32 -16.33 -13.72 0.41
CA LEU A 32 -15.99 -15.02 0.99
C LEU A 32 -17.06 -15.51 1.98
N ARG A 33 -17.69 -14.60 2.73
CA ARG A 33 -18.77 -14.93 3.67
C ARG A 33 -20.05 -15.35 2.95
N SER A 34 -20.33 -14.76 1.77
CA SER A 34 -21.50 -15.11 0.95
C SER A 34 -21.38 -16.50 0.31
N GLN A 35 -20.16 -17.04 0.19
CA GLN A 35 -19.95 -18.41 -0.30
C GLN A 35 -20.42 -19.49 0.71
N PRO A 36 -21.01 -20.59 0.20
CA PRO A 36 -21.26 -21.79 1.00
C PRO A 36 -19.97 -22.29 1.68
N ARG A 37 -20.07 -22.82 2.91
CA ARG A 37 -18.88 -23.22 3.70
C ARG A 37 -17.90 -24.13 2.96
N TRP A 38 -18.42 -25.04 2.14
CA TRP A 38 -17.65 -25.99 1.32
C TRP A 38 -16.97 -25.34 0.10
N GLY A 39 -17.51 -24.23 -0.42
CA GLY A 39 -16.96 -23.48 -1.56
C GLY A 39 -15.97 -22.38 -1.19
N ARG A 40 -15.82 -22.05 0.10
CA ARG A 40 -14.97 -20.93 0.56
C ARG A 40 -13.50 -21.10 0.22
N LEU A 41 -12.96 -22.32 0.39
CA LEU A 41 -11.55 -22.58 0.10
C LEU A 41 -11.22 -22.49 -1.40
N PRO A 42 -11.92 -23.20 -2.30
CA PRO A 42 -11.66 -23.08 -3.73
C PRO A 42 -11.88 -21.65 -4.25
N TYR A 43 -12.88 -20.94 -3.72
CA TYR A 43 -13.09 -19.53 -4.04
C TYR A 43 -11.91 -18.64 -3.61
N ALA A 44 -11.41 -18.82 -2.38
CA ALA A 44 -10.26 -18.06 -1.90
C ALA A 44 -8.98 -18.34 -2.70
N VAL A 45 -8.79 -19.58 -3.16
CA VAL A 45 -7.68 -19.94 -4.07
C VAL A 45 -7.85 -19.26 -5.42
N SER A 46 -9.05 -19.29 -6.02
CA SER A 46 -9.28 -18.62 -7.30
C SER A 46 -9.09 -17.10 -7.20
N LEU A 47 -9.52 -16.49 -6.08
CA LEU A 47 -9.26 -15.08 -5.81
C LEU A 47 -7.76 -14.80 -5.76
N LEU A 48 -7.00 -15.58 -4.98
CA LEU A 48 -5.56 -15.40 -4.84
C LEU A 48 -4.84 -15.49 -6.18
N LEU A 49 -5.21 -16.45 -7.04
CA LEU A 49 -4.65 -16.61 -8.39
C LEU A 49 -5.00 -15.43 -9.30
N GLY A 50 -6.15 -14.79 -9.12
CA GLY A 50 -6.59 -13.60 -9.86
C GLY A 50 -6.01 -12.27 -9.37
N MET A 51 -5.44 -12.22 -8.16
CA MET A 51 -4.93 -10.97 -7.56
C MET A 51 -3.86 -10.23 -8.38
N PRO A 52 -2.90 -10.91 -9.05
CA PRO A 52 -1.95 -10.23 -9.93
C PRO A 52 -2.64 -9.41 -11.03
N HIS A 53 -3.70 -9.97 -11.63
CA HIS A 53 -4.47 -9.28 -12.67
C HIS A 53 -5.24 -8.09 -12.09
N LEU A 54 -5.91 -8.28 -10.94
CA LEU A 54 -6.60 -7.20 -10.24
C LEU A 54 -5.65 -6.05 -9.87
N ARG A 55 -4.47 -6.37 -9.35
CA ARG A 55 -3.42 -5.38 -9.06
C ARG A 55 -3.07 -4.58 -10.31
N TRP A 56 -2.96 -5.23 -11.47
CA TRP A 56 -2.66 -4.57 -12.73
C TRP A 56 -3.77 -3.60 -13.16
N GLU A 57 -5.03 -4.01 -13.06
CA GLU A 57 -6.17 -3.15 -13.38
C GLU A 57 -6.25 -1.93 -12.47
N VAL A 58 -6.05 -2.12 -11.17
CA VAL A 58 -6.02 -1.03 -10.19
C VAL A 58 -4.89 -0.05 -10.51
N LEU A 59 -3.68 -0.55 -10.76
CA LEU A 59 -2.54 0.30 -11.11
C LEU A 59 -2.76 1.05 -12.42
N ARG A 60 -3.34 0.40 -13.43
CA ARG A 60 -3.72 1.06 -14.69
C ARG A 60 -4.73 2.17 -14.50
N ARG A 61 -5.78 1.92 -13.70
CA ARG A 61 -6.82 2.93 -13.41
C ARG A 61 -6.23 4.14 -12.68
N GLN A 62 -5.36 3.91 -11.69
CA GLN A 62 -4.68 4.99 -10.96
C GLN A 62 -3.70 5.78 -11.85
N ALA A 63 -3.05 5.12 -12.80
CA ALA A 63 -2.09 5.73 -13.72
C ALA A 63 -2.74 6.45 -14.92
N GLY A 64 -3.96 6.08 -15.30
CA GLY A 64 -4.57 6.46 -16.58
C GLY A 64 -3.88 5.85 -17.82
N GLN A 65 -2.85 5.03 -17.63
CA GLN A 65 -2.01 4.44 -18.69
C GLN A 65 -1.41 3.09 -18.25
N PRO A 66 -0.97 2.21 -19.17
CA PRO A 66 -0.29 0.96 -18.81
C PRO A 66 1.06 1.19 -18.09
N VAL A 67 1.25 0.56 -16.92
CA VAL A 67 2.44 0.74 -16.06
C VAL A 67 3.11 -0.59 -15.67
N PRO A 68 3.67 -1.35 -16.63
CA PRO A 68 4.20 -2.70 -16.40
C PRO A 68 5.26 -2.77 -15.30
N PHE A 69 6.18 -1.81 -15.25
CA PHE A 69 7.29 -1.82 -14.30
C PHE A 69 6.84 -1.59 -12.85
N CYS A 70 5.76 -0.82 -12.65
CA CYS A 70 5.21 -0.56 -11.32
C CYS A 70 4.63 -1.81 -10.66
N PHE A 71 4.26 -2.83 -11.45
CA PHE A 71 3.76 -4.10 -10.95
C PHE A 71 4.81 -4.82 -10.09
N VAL A 72 6.05 -4.90 -10.58
CA VAL A 72 7.19 -5.58 -9.93
C VAL A 72 7.94 -4.69 -8.94
N GLY A 73 7.34 -3.56 -8.53
CA GLY A 73 7.94 -2.63 -7.56
C GLY A 73 8.99 -1.69 -8.15
N MET A 74 9.19 -1.70 -9.47
CA MET A 74 10.07 -0.74 -10.15
C MET A 74 9.32 0.57 -10.40
N HIS A 75 9.48 1.50 -9.47
CA HIS A 75 8.85 2.82 -9.52
C HIS A 75 9.85 3.89 -9.95
N ARG A 76 9.49 4.66 -10.98
CA ARG A 76 10.20 5.89 -11.35
C ARG A 76 9.71 7.03 -10.48
N ASN A 77 10.43 7.33 -9.41
CA ASN A 77 10.01 8.26 -8.37
C ASN A 77 10.49 9.69 -8.66
N LEU A 78 9.61 10.64 -8.40
CA LEU A 78 9.88 12.07 -8.32
C LEU A 78 9.71 12.52 -6.88
N THR A 79 10.63 13.35 -6.39
CA THR A 79 10.53 13.92 -5.05
C THR A 79 9.40 14.93 -5.02
N VAL A 80 8.43 14.73 -4.13
CA VAL A 80 7.35 15.67 -3.85
C VAL A 80 7.56 16.16 -2.41
N HIS A 81 8.05 17.38 -2.25
CA HIS A 81 8.09 18.03 -0.94
C HIS A 81 6.68 18.51 -0.59
N PRO A 82 6.04 17.99 0.46
CA PRO A 82 4.75 18.51 0.91
C PRO A 82 4.89 19.82 1.69
N ASN A 83 6.11 20.25 2.06
CA ASN A 83 6.35 21.49 2.78
C ASN A 83 7.65 22.18 2.29
N PRO A 84 7.58 23.42 1.76
CA PRO A 84 8.77 24.21 1.40
C PRO A 84 9.56 24.71 2.62
N ASP A 85 8.94 24.74 3.81
CA ASP A 85 9.51 25.33 5.03
C ASP A 85 10.08 24.30 6.03
N ASP A 86 9.94 22.99 5.75
CA ASP A 86 10.31 21.90 6.65
C ASP A 86 11.26 20.91 5.97
N GLY A 87 12.51 20.90 6.45
CA GLY A 87 13.63 20.18 5.82
C GLY A 87 13.62 18.65 6.02
N SER A 88 12.60 18.09 6.66
CA SER A 88 12.65 16.73 7.22
C SER A 88 11.71 15.70 6.57
N ILE A 89 10.82 16.08 5.65
CA ILE A 89 9.81 15.16 5.07
C ILE A 89 9.93 15.11 3.54
N ILE A 90 10.59 14.05 3.05
CA ILE A 90 10.74 13.77 1.62
C ILE A 90 9.73 12.70 1.22
N ALA A 91 8.55 13.09 0.73
CA ALA A 91 7.68 12.14 0.06
C ALA A 91 8.17 11.90 -1.38
N ARG A 92 8.11 10.66 -1.85
CA ARG A 92 8.44 10.31 -3.23
C ARG A 92 7.19 9.82 -3.93
N GLN A 93 6.88 10.36 -5.11
CA GLN A 93 5.74 9.93 -5.90
C GLN A 93 6.22 9.27 -7.19
N CYS A 94 5.71 8.09 -7.52
CA CYS A 94 5.98 7.50 -8.81
C CYS A 94 5.31 8.32 -9.92
N ILE A 95 6.05 8.73 -10.95
CA ILE A 95 5.49 9.52 -12.07
C ILE A 95 4.54 8.72 -12.95
N LEU A 96 4.60 7.39 -12.88
CA LEU A 96 3.82 6.48 -13.72
C LEU A 96 2.52 6.08 -13.05
N CYS A 97 2.59 5.53 -11.83
CA CYS A 97 1.42 5.03 -11.11
C CYS A 97 0.95 5.96 -9.98
N HIS A 98 1.54 7.14 -9.84
CA HIS A 98 1.22 8.16 -8.83
C HIS A 98 1.27 7.68 -7.38
N ARG A 99 1.81 6.49 -7.13
CA ARG A 99 1.99 5.91 -5.80
C ARG A 99 2.96 6.76 -4.99
N ILE A 100 2.50 7.19 -3.82
CA ILE A 100 3.32 7.93 -2.86
C ILE A 100 4.03 6.92 -1.96
N HIS A 101 5.36 6.91 -2.05
CA HIS A 101 6.27 6.36 -1.05
C HIS A 101 6.53 7.45 -0.01
N ASP A 102 5.73 7.40 1.06
CA ASP A 102 6.00 8.17 2.27
C ASP A 102 7.02 7.39 3.13
N PRO A 103 8.18 7.97 3.46
CA PRO A 103 9.11 7.36 4.40
C PRO A 103 8.56 7.46 5.83
N ARG A 104 7.47 6.76 6.13
CA ARG A 104 7.09 6.40 7.51
C ARG A 104 8.14 5.51 8.22
N GLN A 105 9.34 5.38 7.65
CA GLN A 105 10.43 4.51 8.09
C GLN A 105 11.55 5.24 8.86
N TYR A 106 11.50 6.57 9.02
CA TYR A 106 12.48 7.30 9.86
C TYR A 106 11.94 7.78 11.21
N LEU A 107 10.69 7.48 11.55
CA LEU A 107 10.32 7.39 12.96
C LEU A 107 10.97 6.13 13.50
N GLY A 108 12.20 6.26 13.97
CA GLY A 108 12.91 5.20 14.66
C GLY A 108 11.97 4.55 15.67
N ARG A 109 11.81 3.23 15.57
CA ARG A 109 11.33 2.38 16.68
C ARG A 109 12.41 2.41 17.78
N ALA A 110 12.61 3.57 18.38
CA ALA A 110 13.42 3.83 19.57
C ALA A 110 13.45 5.35 19.77
N ASN A 111 12.34 5.95 20.18
CA ASN A 111 12.46 7.05 21.13
C ASN A 111 11.23 7.02 22.05
N PRO A 112 11.37 6.50 23.28
CA PRO A 112 10.29 6.52 24.27
C PRO A 112 10.10 7.91 24.89
N GLU A 113 10.91 8.89 24.53
CA GLU A 113 10.85 10.25 25.06
C GLU A 113 10.38 11.21 23.97
N GLY A 114 9.12 11.63 24.11
CA GLY A 114 8.72 12.93 23.59
C GLY A 114 9.53 14.04 24.27
N LEU A 115 9.59 15.20 23.59
CA LEU A 115 10.42 16.38 23.89
C LEU A 115 11.87 16.22 23.40
N GLY A 116 12.51 17.22 22.79
CA GLY A 116 12.15 18.59 22.62
C GLY A 116 13.13 19.28 21.67
N TRP A 117 12.73 20.48 21.29
CA TRP A 117 13.49 21.51 20.62
C TRP A 117 14.96 21.58 21.03
N ILE A 118 15.85 21.77 20.06
CA ILE A 118 16.97 22.70 20.23
C ILE A 118 16.96 23.65 19.04
N ALA A 119 16.41 24.83 19.29
CA ALA A 119 16.82 26.03 18.61
C ALA A 119 18.23 26.41 19.11
N ALA A 120 19.19 26.44 18.19
CA ALA A 120 20.37 27.29 18.23
C ALA A 120 20.59 27.69 16.77
N GLY A 121 20.27 28.89 16.31
CA GLY A 121 20.68 30.17 16.89
C GLY A 121 21.63 30.82 15.88
N GLN A 122 21.02 31.63 15.00
CA GLN A 122 21.57 32.79 14.27
C GLN A 122 23.09 33.00 14.18
N GLY A 123 23.55 33.28 12.96
CA GLY A 123 24.50 34.37 12.74
C GLY A 123 25.59 34.10 11.72
N LYS A 124 25.35 34.58 10.49
CA LYS A 124 26.29 34.96 9.41
C LYS A 124 27.46 34.03 9.09
#